data_AF-A0A3M0YMH7-F1
#
_entry.id   AF-A0A3M0YMH7-F1
#
_cell.length_a   1.000
_cell.length_b   1.000
_cell.length_c   1.000
_cell.angle_alpha   90.00
_cell.angle_beta   90.00
_cell.angle_gamma   90.00
#
_symmetry.space_group_name_H-M   'P 1'
#
loop_
_entity.id
_entity.type
_entity.pdbx_description
1 polymer ?
#
loop_
_entity_poly.entity_id
_entity_poly.type
_entity_poly.pdbx_seq_one_letter_code
_entity_poly.pdbx_strand_id
1 'polypeptide(L)' 'MASTKMQKTKIVATVGPASRSYANLLALARAGVDVFRLNFSHGTHAEHLEVINHIQYINEKYDMHLG' A
#
# COMPACT_ATOMS: atom_id res chain seq x y z
N MET A 1 16.01 -16.56 -19.05
CA MET A 1 15.42 -16.46 -17.70
C MET A 1 15.76 -15.09 -17.16
N ALA A 2 14.77 -14.21 -16.98
CA ALA A 2 15.01 -12.84 -16.55
C ALA A 2 15.62 -12.86 -15.15
N SER A 3 16.77 -12.21 -14.97
CA SER A 3 17.38 -11.97 -13.67
C SER A 3 16.41 -11.08 -12.87
N THR A 4 15.59 -11.68 -12.02
CA THR A 4 14.73 -10.97 -11.08
C THR A 4 15.62 -10.45 -9.96
N LYS A 5 16.26 -9.30 -10.21
CA LYS A 5 16.99 -8.56 -9.18
C LYS A 5 15.99 -8.10 -8.12
N MET A 6 15.77 -8.93 -7.11
CA MET A 6 14.98 -8.56 -5.94
C MET A 6 15.59 -7.30 -5.34
N GLN A 7 14.78 -6.24 -5.26
CA GLN A 7 15.19 -5.01 -4.58
C GLN A 7 15.35 -5.35 -3.09
N LYS A 8 16.56 -5.18 -2.58
CA LYS A 8 16.85 -5.39 -1.14
C LYS A 8 16.29 -4.24 -0.30
N THR A 9 16.18 -3.05 -0.88
CA THR A 9 15.63 -1.86 -0.23
C THR A 9 14.11 -1.89 -0.36
N LYS A 10 13.43 -1.75 0.78
CA LYS A 10 11.98 -1.68 0.87
C LYS A 10 11.48 -0.25 0.71
N ILE A 11 10.37 -0.06 0.01
CA ILE A 11 9.73 1.24 -0.20
C ILE A 11 8.56 1.39 0.76
N VAL A 12 8.63 2.41 1.61
CA VAL A 12 7.55 2.79 2.54
C VAL A 12 6.87 4.06 2.02
N ALA A 13 5.56 4.03 1.81
CA ALA A 13 4.78 5.18 1.34
C ALA A 13 3.77 5.62 2.40
N THR A 14 3.77 6.91 2.77
CA THR A 14 2.74 7.44 3.68
C THR A 14 1.43 7.69 2.92
N VAL A 15 0.33 7.12 3.40
CA VAL A 15 -0.99 7.33 2.81
C VAL A 15 -1.58 8.64 3.32
N GLY A 16 -2.13 9.42 2.40
CA GLY A 16 -2.85 10.65 2.70
C GLY A 16 -4.11 10.79 1.85
N PRO A 17 -4.81 11.94 1.94
CA PRO A 17 -6.08 12.15 1.23
C PRO A 17 -5.98 11.95 -0.29
N ALA A 18 -4.83 12.30 -0.89
CA ALA A 18 -4.59 12.13 -2.31
C ALA A 18 -4.34 10.66 -2.74
N SER A 19 -3.93 9.78 -1.82
CA SER A 19 -3.50 8.41 -2.13
C SER A 19 -4.33 7.31 -1.48
N ARG A 20 -5.35 7.65 -0.67
CA ARG A 20 -6.18 6.67 0.07
C ARG A 20 -7.20 5.89 -0.76
N SER A 21 -7.45 6.30 -2.01
CA SER A 21 -8.42 5.60 -2.86
C SER A 21 -7.86 4.24 -3.29
N TYR A 22 -8.74 3.26 -3.46
CA TYR A 22 -8.35 1.91 -3.90
C TYR A 22 -7.49 1.92 -5.17
N ALA A 23 -7.88 2.72 -6.18
CA ALA A 23 -7.15 2.83 -7.43
C ALA A 23 -5.72 3.35 -7.25
N ASN A 24 -5.52 4.34 -6.37
CA ASN A 24 -4.21 4.90 -6.10
C ASN A 24 -3.35 3.94 -5.29
N LEU A 25 -3.91 3.27 -4.27
CA LEU A 25 -3.21 2.24 -3.50
C LEU A 25 -2.75 1.09 -4.40
N LEU A 26 -3.60 0.63 -5.31
CA LEU A 26 -3.26 -0.42 -6.27
C LEU A 26 -2.17 0.03 -7.25
N ALA A 27 -2.26 1.26 -7.76
CA ALA A 27 -1.23 1.82 -8.63
C ALA A 27 0.13 1.91 -7.92
N LEU A 28 0.15 2.35 -6.65
CA LEU A 28 1.36 2.44 -5.83
C LEU A 28 1.94 1.06 -5.50
N ALA A 29 1.08 0.08 -5.17
CA ALA A 29 1.51 -1.29 -4.94
C ALA A 29 2.18 -1.88 -6.19
N ARG A 30 1.59 -1.68 -7.37
CA ARG A 30 2.16 -2.12 -8.66
C ARG A 30 3.44 -1.37 -9.03
N ALA A 31 3.59 -0.13 -8.60
CA ALA A 31 4.81 0.66 -8.78
C ALA A 31 5.96 0.18 -7.89
N GLY A 32 5.69 -0.67 -6.88
CA GLY A 32 6.70 -1.29 -6.03
C GLY A 32 6.73 -0.81 -4.58
N VAL A 33 5.66 -0.20 -4.07
CA VAL A 33 5.53 0.04 -2.62
C VAL A 33 5.44 -1.29 -1.89
N ASP A 34 6.21 -1.44 -0.82
CA ASP A 34 6.19 -2.63 0.04
C ASP A 34 5.33 -2.41 1.30
N VAL A 35 5.33 -1.19 1.85
CA VAL A 35 4.65 -0.86 3.11
C VAL A 35 3.91 0.47 3.01
N PHE A 36 2.66 0.50 3.45
CA PHE A 36 1.86 1.71 3.57
C PHE A 36 1.84 2.21 5.01
N ARG A 37 2.41 3.39 5.23
CA ARG A 37 2.38 4.07 6.53
C ARG A 37 1.09 4.88 6.66
N LEU A 38 0.27 4.56 7.66
CA LEU A 38 -0.85 5.39 8.08
C LEU A 38 -0.39 6.40 9.13
N ASN A 39 -0.55 7.69 8.84
CA ASN A 39 -0.20 8.74 9.80
C ASN A 39 -1.38 9.06 10.72
N PHE A 40 -1.36 8.55 11.94
CA PHE A 40 -2.41 8.75 12.95
C PHE A 40 -2.45 10.15 13.57
N SER A 41 -1.47 11.02 13.30
CA SER A 41 -1.55 12.43 13.72
C SER A 41 -2.68 13.19 13.00
N HIS A 42 -3.17 12.65 11.88
CA HIS A 42 -4.24 13.23 11.07
C HIS A 42 -5.23 12.14 10.63
N GLY A 43 -6.46 12.54 10.31
CA GLY A 43 -7.53 11.63 9.87
C GLY A 43 -8.23 10.90 11.01
N THR A 44 -9.38 10.31 10.71
CA THR A 44 -10.20 9.55 11.67
C THR A 44 -9.86 8.06 11.64
N HIS A 45 -10.20 7.33 12.71
CA HIS A 45 -10.07 5.88 12.73
C HIS A 45 -10.83 5.18 11.60
N ALA A 46 -11.99 5.71 11.20
CA ALA A 46 -12.78 5.17 10.10
C ALA A 46 -12.03 5.27 8.76
N GLU A 47 -11.41 6.42 8.49
CA GLU A 47 -10.62 6.61 7.27
C GLU A 47 -9.39 5.69 7.22
N HIS A 48 -8.71 5.51 8.35
CA HIS A 48 -7.59 4.57 8.45
C HIS A 48 -8.04 3.12 8.24
N LEU A 49 -9.21 2.74 8.79
CA LEU A 49 -9.79 1.42 8.61
C LEU A 49 -10.14 1.13 7.15
N GLU A 50 -10.70 2.10 6.42
CA GLU A 50 -10.96 1.96 4.98
C GLU A 50 -9.68 1.66 4.19
N VAL A 51 -8.58 2.34 4.49
CA VAL A 51 -7.29 2.08 3.84
C VAL A 51 -6.77 0.69 4.17
N ILE A 52 -6.87 0.25 5.44
CA ILE A 52 -6.46 -1.11 5.85
C ILE A 52 -7.26 -2.15 5.07
N ASN A 53 -8.57 -1.99 4.95
CA ASN A 53 -9.43 -2.90 4.20
C ASN A 53 -9.05 -2.96 2.72
N HIS A 54 -8.72 -1.82 2.11
CA HIS A 54 -8.22 -1.80 0.74
C HIS A 54 -6.89 -2.55 0.59
N ILE A 55 -5.95 -2.37 1.51
CA ILE A 55 -4.64 -3.04 1.47
C ILE A 55 -4.81 -4.55 1.61
N GLN A 56 -5.62 -5.02 2.57
CA GLN A 56 -5.91 -6.45 2.74
C GLN A 56 -6.55 -7.05 1.49
N TYR A 57 -7.53 -6.35 0.91
CA TYR A 57 -8.16 -6.79 -0.32
C TYR A 57 -7.18 -6.83 -1.51
N ILE A 58 -6.23 -5.89 -1.60
CA ILE A 58 -5.17 -5.92 -2.62
C ILE A 58 -4.26 -7.14 -2.41
N ASN A 59 -3.86 -7.41 -1.17
CA ASN A 59 -3.02 -8.56 -0.83
C ASN A 59 -3.69 -9.86 -1.25
N GLU A 60 -4.95 -10.08 -0.87
CA GLU A 60 -5.70 -11.28 -1.23
C GLU A 60 -5.93 -11.40 -2.74
N LYS A 61 -6.32 -10.30 -3.41
CA LYS A 61 -6.72 -10.34 -4.82
C LYS A 61 -5.56 -10.47 -5.79
N TYR A 62 -4.41 -9.88 -5.47
CA TYR A 62 -3.26 -9.82 -6.39
C TYR A 62 -2.06 -10.62 -5.91
N ASP A 63 -2.22 -11.45 -4.88
CA ASP A 63 -1.14 -12.24 -4.26
C ASP A 63 0.06 -11.35 -3.86
N MET A 64 -0.27 -10.18 -3.30
CA MET A 64 0.69 -9.19 -2.84
C MET A 64 0.89 -9.30 -1.32
N HIS A 65 2.08 -8.91 -0.86
CA HIS A 65 2.46 -8.94 0.56
C HIS A 65 2.80 -7.53 1.04
N LEU A 66 1.81 -6.64 0.97
CA LEU A 66 1.93 -5.26 1.42
C LEU A 66 1.83 -5.19 2.94
N GLY A 67 2.75 -4.44 3.56
CA GLY A 67 2.73 -4.09 4.98
C GLY A 67 2.03 -2.77 5.29
#